data_AF-A0A4Y2N1I0-F1
#
_entry.id   AF-A0A4Y2N1I0-F1
#
_cell.length_a   1.000
_cell.length_b   1.000
_cell.length_c   1.000
_cell.angle_alpha   90.00
_cell.angle_beta   90.00
_cell.angle_gamma   90.00
#
_symmetry.space_group_name_H-M   'P 1'
#
loop_
_entity.id
_entity.type
_entity.pdbx_description
1 polymer ?
#
loop_
_entity_poly.entity_id
_entity_poly.type
_entity_poly.pdbx_seq_one_letter_code
_entity_poly.pdbx_strand_id
1 'polypeptide(L)'
;MYDILAELSVLSESLQSRKSTIVYADKIIRSITFFEALKEKPGTKCLEVKRAAIEGNFCGVPIKNNAKMTAINNQQLLSSIINNLKRRLLTIYIYTRCSNEKARTTPDPDSDSHQEDYKTFLSDIKVLDNKQTNPQDTASLRLKNFVPDSG
;
A
#
# COMPACT_ATOMS: atom_id res chain seq x y z
N MET A 1 1.63 17.70 2.76
CA MET A 1 0.50 17.27 1.91
C MET A 1 0.89 16.82 0.52
N TYR A 2 1.90 17.40 -0.13
CA TYR A 2 2.22 17.07 -1.53
C TYR A 2 2.52 15.57 -1.75
N ASP A 3 3.42 14.97 -0.97
CA ASP A 3 3.72 13.53 -1.07
C ASP A 3 2.45 12.67 -0.85
N ILE A 4 1.56 13.11 0.04
CA ILE A 4 0.30 12.40 0.34
C ILE A 4 -0.59 12.37 -0.91
N LEU A 5 -0.77 13.52 -1.56
CA LEU A 5 -1.61 13.64 -2.75
C LEU A 5 -1.03 12.88 -3.95
N ALA A 6 0.30 12.87 -4.09
CA ALA A 6 0.98 12.13 -5.14
C ALA A 6 0.81 10.61 -4.97
N GLU A 7 0.94 10.08 -3.76
CA GLU A 7 0.68 8.66 -3.51
C GLU A 7 -0.80 8.31 -3.70
N LEU A 8 -1.71 9.18 -3.23
CA LEU A 8 -3.15 8.98 -3.41
C LEU A 8 -3.58 8.97 -4.87
N SER A 9 -2.93 9.74 -5.77
CA SER A 9 -3.27 9.70 -7.19
C SER A 9 -2.86 8.37 -7.82
N VAL A 10 -1.64 7.89 -7.53
CA VAL A 10 -1.13 6.58 -7.98
C VAL A 10 -1.99 5.44 -7.45
N LEU A 11 -2.35 5.51 -6.18
CA LEU A 11 -3.25 4.54 -5.56
C LEU A 11 -4.62 4.61 -6.23
N SER A 12 -5.23 5.78 -6.35
CA SER A 12 -6.56 5.95 -6.95
C SER A 12 -6.66 5.33 -8.34
N GLU A 13 -5.71 5.62 -9.22
CA GLU A 13 -5.63 5.02 -10.56
C GLU A 13 -5.57 3.50 -10.49
N SER A 14 -4.77 2.98 -9.56
CA SER A 14 -4.66 1.55 -9.32
C SER A 14 -5.92 0.89 -8.76
N LEU A 15 -6.76 1.62 -8.02
CA LEU A 15 -8.00 1.09 -7.42
C LEU A 15 -9.20 1.16 -8.38
N GLN A 16 -9.11 1.94 -9.46
CA GLN A 16 -10.21 2.08 -10.43
C GLN A 16 -10.56 0.78 -11.17
N SER A 17 -9.64 -0.19 -11.22
CA SER A 17 -9.84 -1.43 -11.99
C SER A 17 -10.90 -2.39 -11.43
N ARG A 18 -11.55 -2.08 -10.29
CA ARG A 18 -12.64 -2.84 -9.60
C ARG A 18 -12.41 -4.33 -9.33
N LYS A 19 -11.31 -4.92 -9.80
CA LYS A 19 -10.96 -6.33 -9.56
C LYS A 19 -10.15 -6.41 -8.27
N SER A 20 -10.81 -6.83 -7.19
CA SER A 20 -10.17 -7.23 -5.93
C SER A 20 -9.29 -8.46 -6.17
N THR A 21 -8.02 -8.20 -6.45
CA THR A 21 -6.97 -9.22 -6.69
C THR A 21 -5.86 -9.07 -5.66
N ILE A 22 -4.99 -10.07 -5.52
CA ILE A 22 -3.79 -9.99 -4.67
C ILE A 22 -2.96 -8.73 -4.99
N VAL A 23 -2.86 -8.38 -6.28
CA VAL A 23 -2.18 -7.15 -6.76
C VAL A 23 -2.82 -5.89 -6.18
N TYR A 24 -4.14 -5.87 -6.00
CA TYR A 24 -4.85 -4.75 -5.39
C TYR A 24 -4.52 -4.64 -3.89
N ALA A 25 -4.46 -5.76 -3.18
CA ALA A 25 -4.09 -5.79 -1.76
C ALA A 25 -2.64 -5.31 -1.55
N ASP A 26 -1.70 -5.78 -2.36
CA ASP A 26 -0.30 -5.32 -2.35
C ASP A 26 -0.19 -3.79 -2.49
N LYS A 27 -0.90 -3.22 -3.46
CA LYS A 27 -0.89 -1.77 -3.70
C LYS A 27 -1.37 -0.98 -2.48
N ILE A 28 -2.45 -1.42 -1.83
CA ILE A 28 -2.93 -0.78 -0.60
C ILE A 28 -1.91 -0.91 0.52
N ILE A 29 -1.31 -2.08 0.71
CA ILE A 29 -0.29 -2.32 1.75
C ILE A 29 0.89 -1.37 1.53
N ARG A 30 1.41 -1.26 0.30
CA ARG A 30 2.51 -0.35 -0.02
C ARG A 30 2.18 1.11 0.28
N SER A 31 0.99 1.57 -0.10
CA SER A 31 0.57 2.94 0.22
C SER A 31 0.41 3.17 1.73
N ILE A 32 -0.10 2.18 2.49
CA ILE A 32 -0.16 2.25 3.96
C ILE A 32 1.24 2.41 4.54
N THR A 33 2.20 1.57 4.14
CA THR A 33 3.59 1.64 4.62
C THR A 33 4.23 2.98 4.26
N PHE A 34 3.98 3.50 3.07
CA PHE A 34 4.44 4.82 2.66
C PHE A 34 3.88 5.94 3.56
N PHE A 35 2.58 5.93 3.85
CA PHE A 35 1.97 6.92 4.73
C PHE A 35 2.44 6.80 6.18
N GLU A 36 2.74 5.60 6.67
CA GLU A 36 3.35 5.40 7.99
C GLU A 36 4.77 5.98 8.03
N ALA A 37 5.59 5.76 7.01
CA ALA A 37 6.92 6.37 6.90
C ALA A 37 6.87 7.91 6.87
N LEU A 38 5.85 8.49 6.21
CA LEU A 38 5.64 9.93 6.18
C LEU A 38 5.31 10.56 7.54
N LYS A 39 4.81 9.78 8.51
CA LYS A 39 4.56 10.28 9.87
C LYS A 39 5.87 10.52 10.62
N GLU A 40 6.88 9.69 10.38
CA GLU A 40 8.20 9.81 11.01
C GLU A 40 9.11 10.77 10.28
N LYS A 41 9.13 10.69 8.94
CA LYS A 41 10.06 11.46 8.11
C LYS A 41 9.33 12.17 6.98
N PRO A 42 9.53 13.50 6.81
CA PRO A 42 8.93 14.22 5.71
C PRO A 42 9.49 13.73 4.36
N GLY A 43 8.60 13.49 3.40
CA GLY A 43 8.95 13.08 2.05
C GLY A 43 9.69 14.16 1.25
N THR A 44 10.32 13.74 0.17
CA THR A 44 11.16 14.59 -0.69
C THR A 44 10.37 15.78 -1.26
N LYS A 45 9.10 15.59 -1.63
CA LYS A 45 8.27 16.70 -2.15
C LYS A 45 7.87 17.68 -1.05
N CYS A 46 7.70 17.20 0.18
CA CYS A 46 7.52 18.07 1.33
C CYS A 46 8.74 18.98 1.56
N LEU A 47 9.95 18.47 1.36
CA LEU A 47 11.18 19.27 1.47
C LEU A 47 11.28 20.33 0.38
N GLU A 48 10.90 19.99 -0.85
CA GLU A 48 10.82 20.92 -1.99
C GLU A 48 9.85 22.08 -1.69
N VAL A 49 8.68 21.78 -1.15
CA VAL A 49 7.68 22.79 -0.75
C VAL A 49 8.18 23.66 0.41
N LYS A 50 8.87 23.07 1.40
CA LYS A 50 9.46 23.85 2.51
C LYS A 50 10.50 24.84 2.01
N ARG A 51 11.34 24.42 1.06
CA ARG A 51 12.33 25.31 0.43
C ARG A 51 11.64 26.45 -0.32
N ALA A 52 10.65 26.14 -1.13
CA ALA A 52 9.88 27.14 -1.86
C ALA A 52 9.14 28.14 -0.96
N ALA A 53 8.66 27.69 0.20
CA ALA A 53 8.05 28.56 1.20
C ALA A 53 9.05 29.59 1.77
N ILE A 54 10.33 29.22 1.92
CA ILE A 54 11.41 30.12 2.34
C ILE A 54 11.77 31.08 1.21
N GLU A 55 11.86 30.57 -0.02
CA GLU A 55 12.20 31.35 -1.22
C GLU A 55 11.06 32.29 -1.66
N GLY A 56 9.85 32.11 -1.12
CA GLY A 56 8.66 32.90 -1.47
C GLY A 56 8.13 32.63 -2.88
N ASN A 57 8.60 31.55 -3.53
CA ASN A 57 8.28 31.20 -4.91
C ASN A 57 8.22 29.68 -5.06
N PHE A 58 7.17 29.17 -5.72
CA PHE A 58 7.04 27.76 -6.06
C PHE A 58 6.79 27.63 -7.56
N CYS A 59 7.71 26.98 -8.29
CA CYS A 59 7.62 26.76 -9.74
C CYS A 59 7.32 28.05 -10.56
N GLY A 60 7.89 29.19 -10.16
CA GLY A 60 7.66 30.49 -10.83
C GLY A 60 6.40 31.22 -10.39
N VAL A 61 5.63 30.65 -9.45
CA VAL A 61 4.47 31.29 -8.84
C VAL A 61 4.85 31.88 -7.48
N PRO A 62 4.77 33.21 -7.28
CA PRO A 62 5.05 33.83 -6.00
C PRO A 62 4.02 33.42 -4.95
N ILE A 63 4.49 32.99 -3.79
CA ILE A 63 3.65 32.52 -2.69
C ILE A 63 3.17 33.74 -1.90
N LYS A 64 1.86 33.97 -1.90
CA LYS A 64 1.23 35.02 -1.08
C LYS A 64 0.67 34.42 0.20
N ASN A 65 0.94 35.06 1.33
CA ASN A 65 0.35 34.65 2.59
C ASN A 65 -1.14 35.03 2.61
N ASN A 66 -2.02 34.07 2.91
CA ASN A 66 -3.45 34.30 3.02
C ASN A 66 -3.90 33.95 4.44
N ALA A 67 -4.19 34.98 5.25
CA ALA A 67 -4.57 34.82 6.64
C ALA A 67 -5.91 34.08 6.85
N LYS A 68 -6.75 33.94 5.81
CA LYS A 68 -8.00 33.18 5.88
C LYS A 68 -7.79 31.67 5.67
N MET A 69 -6.58 31.23 5.31
CA MET A 69 -6.31 29.85 4.97
C MET A 69 -5.77 29.09 6.19
N THR A 70 -6.58 28.21 6.75
CA THR A 70 -6.20 27.38 7.90
C THR A 70 -5.30 26.23 7.45
N ALA A 71 -4.20 26.01 8.16
CA ALA A 71 -3.31 24.88 7.91
C ALA A 71 -4.02 23.56 8.24
N ILE A 72 -3.96 22.60 7.32
CA ILE A 72 -4.47 21.24 7.55
C ILE A 72 -3.52 20.50 8.50
N ASN A 73 -4.09 19.84 9.51
CA ASN A 73 -3.33 18.97 10.40
C ASN A 73 -2.88 17.71 9.67
N ASN A 74 -1.61 17.69 9.25
CA ASN A 74 -1.02 16.58 8.49
C ASN A 74 -1.08 15.24 9.24
N GLN A 75 -0.88 15.23 10.56
CA GLN A 75 -0.86 13.99 11.34
C GLN A 75 -2.26 13.38 11.46
N GLN A 76 -3.28 14.23 11.65
CA GLN A 76 -4.68 13.79 11.65
C GLN A 76 -5.11 13.28 10.27
N LEU A 77 -4.72 13.99 9.20
CA LEU A 77 -5.00 13.57 7.82
C LEU A 77 -4.37 12.21 7.51
N LEU A 78 -3.07 12.03 7.79
CA LEU A 78 -2.36 10.76 7.59
C LEU A 78 -3.02 9.62 8.36
N SER A 79 -3.33 9.85 9.64
CA SER A 79 -3.96 8.83 10.48
C SER A 79 -5.35 8.44 9.96
N SER A 80 -6.15 9.41 9.50
CA SER A 80 -7.46 9.15 8.88
C SER A 80 -7.32 8.33 7.59
N ILE A 81 -6.38 8.68 6.71
CA ILE A 81 -6.14 7.94 5.46
C ILE A 81 -5.70 6.50 5.76
N ILE A 82 -4.71 6.32 6.63
CA ILE A 82 -4.19 4.99 7.01
C ILE A 82 -5.32 4.11 7.56
N ASN A 83 -6.15 4.64 8.46
CA ASN A 83 -7.26 3.89 9.04
C ASN A 83 -8.29 3.47 7.99
N ASN A 84 -8.63 4.37 7.06
CA ASN A 84 -9.55 4.05 5.96
C ASN A 84 -8.99 2.97 5.03
N LEU A 85 -7.69 3.01 4.71
CA LEU A 85 -7.04 2.01 3.86
C LEU A 85 -6.95 0.65 4.55
N LYS A 86 -6.60 0.60 5.85
CA LYS A 86 -6.61 -0.63 6.65
C LYS A 86 -8.00 -1.26 6.68
N ARG A 87 -9.04 -0.44 6.88
CA ARG A 87 -10.44 -0.92 6.86
C ARG A 87 -10.83 -1.52 5.51
N ARG A 88 -10.47 -0.88 4.40
CA ARG A 88 -10.72 -1.42 3.04
C ARG A 88 -10.00 -2.73 2.79
N LEU A 89 -8.76 -2.86 3.26
CA LEU A 89 -7.98 -4.09 3.13
C LEU A 89 -8.65 -5.24 3.90
N LEU A 90 -9.09 -4.98 5.13
CA LEU A 90 -9.84 -5.95 5.95
C LEU A 90 -11.16 -6.37 5.29
N THR A 91 -11.93 -5.43 4.75
CA THR A 91 -13.17 -5.77 4.03
C THR A 91 -12.90 -6.69 2.83
N ILE A 92 -11.80 -6.46 2.10
CA ILE A 92 -11.42 -7.32 0.96
C ILE A 92 -11.00 -8.70 1.44
N TYR A 93 -10.22 -8.77 2.51
CA TYR A 93 -9.81 -10.03 3.11
C TYR A 93 -11.03 -10.83 3.57
N ILE A 94 -11.93 -10.22 4.35
CA ILE A 94 -13.17 -10.85 4.83
C ILE A 94 -14.05 -11.26 3.65
N TYR A 95 -14.24 -10.41 2.64
CA TYR A 95 -15.03 -10.77 1.46
C TYR A 95 -14.43 -11.95 0.70
N THR A 96 -13.12 -11.97 0.49
CA THR A 96 -12.41 -13.07 -0.18
C THR A 96 -12.52 -14.35 0.64
N ARG A 97 -12.34 -14.26 1.95
CA ARG A 97 -12.46 -15.38 2.88
C ARG A 97 -13.89 -15.91 2.91
N CYS A 98 -14.90 -15.09 3.18
CA CYS A 98 -16.31 -15.48 3.22
C CYS A 98 -16.83 -16.00 1.87
N SER A 99 -16.32 -15.49 0.75
CA SER A 99 -16.63 -16.06 -0.58
C SER A 99 -16.10 -17.49 -0.74
N ASN A 100 -15.01 -17.83 -0.03
CA ASN A 100 -14.45 -19.18 0.03
C ASN A 100 -15.05 -20.02 1.17
N GLU A 101 -15.69 -19.38 2.15
CA GLU A 101 -16.22 -20.00 3.39
C GLU A 101 -17.72 -20.31 3.33
N LYS A 102 -18.36 -20.27 2.15
CA LYS A 102 -19.66 -20.95 1.89
C LYS A 102 -19.62 -22.47 2.14
N ALA A 103 -18.57 -23.00 2.76
CA ALA A 103 -18.44 -24.37 3.22
C ALA A 103 -18.39 -24.58 4.74
N ARG A 104 -18.23 -23.58 5.64
CA ARG A 104 -18.17 -23.86 7.10
C ARG A 104 -18.76 -22.77 8.02
N THR A 105 -19.90 -23.14 8.63
CA THR A 105 -20.55 -22.75 9.91
C THR A 105 -20.16 -21.47 10.66
N THR A 106 -21.17 -20.59 10.80
CA THR A 106 -21.54 -19.55 11.81
C THR A 106 -20.48 -18.96 12.78
N PRO A 107 -20.31 -17.62 12.83
CA PRO A 107 -19.56 -16.92 13.87
C PRO A 107 -20.43 -16.34 15.02
N ASP A 108 -19.86 -16.39 16.23
CA ASP A 108 -20.34 -15.82 17.51
C ASP A 108 -20.27 -14.28 17.52
N PRO A 109 -21.16 -13.53 18.22
CA PRO A 109 -21.39 -12.11 17.95
C PRO A 109 -20.54 -11.14 18.78
N ASP A 110 -19.58 -11.60 19.58
CA ASP A 110 -18.91 -10.75 20.57
C ASP A 110 -17.38 -10.88 20.46
N SER A 111 -16.78 -10.15 19.52
CA SER A 111 -15.34 -9.96 19.48
C SER A 111 -15.01 -8.68 18.72
N ASP A 112 -14.29 -7.79 19.39
CA ASP A 112 -13.63 -6.59 18.87
C ASP A 112 -12.47 -7.00 17.92
N SER A 113 -12.82 -7.77 16.88
CA SER A 113 -12.01 -8.81 16.21
C SER A 113 -11.13 -8.30 15.08
N HIS A 114 -11.13 -7.00 14.77
CA HIS A 114 -10.48 -6.51 13.55
C HIS A 114 -8.95 -6.46 13.65
N GLN A 115 -8.40 -6.37 14.86
CA GLN A 115 -6.96 -6.33 15.07
C GLN A 115 -6.30 -7.71 14.90
N GLU A 116 -6.97 -8.76 15.38
CA GLU A 116 -6.46 -10.14 15.26
C GLU A 116 -6.62 -10.67 13.83
N ASP A 117 -7.72 -10.31 13.14
CA ASP A 117 -7.88 -10.61 11.72
C ASP A 117 -6.79 -9.94 10.87
N TYR A 118 -6.42 -8.70 11.19
CA TYR A 118 -5.33 -7.99 10.52
C TYR A 118 -3.97 -8.64 10.76
N LYS A 119 -3.67 -9.04 12.00
CA LYS A 119 -2.42 -9.75 12.34
C LYS A 119 -2.33 -11.09 11.61
N THR A 120 -3.43 -11.84 11.56
CA THR A 120 -3.53 -13.12 10.86
C THR A 120 -3.31 -12.95 9.35
N PHE A 121 -3.92 -11.93 8.75
CA PHE A 121 -3.69 -11.59 7.35
C PHE A 121 -2.23 -11.25 7.05
N LEU A 122 -1.57 -10.47 7.91
CA LEU A 122 -0.16 -10.14 7.75
C LEU A 122 0.75 -11.37 7.88
N SER A 123 0.43 -12.32 8.76
CA SER A 123 1.17 -13.60 8.82
C SER A 123 0.95 -14.42 7.55
N ASP A 124 -0.26 -14.49 7.02
CA ASP A 124 -0.56 -15.25 5.80
C ASP A 124 0.17 -14.69 4.58
N ILE A 125 0.26 -13.36 4.45
CA ILE A 125 1.08 -12.72 3.41
C ILE A 125 2.57 -13.03 3.58
N LYS A 126 3.11 -12.97 4.82
CA LYS A 126 4.52 -13.33 5.07
C LYS A 126 4.83 -14.78 4.69
N VAL A 127 3.88 -15.70 4.89
CA VAL A 127 4.01 -17.11 4.48
C VAL A 127 4.07 -17.25 2.95
N LEU A 128 3.37 -16.39 2.20
CA LEU A 128 3.42 -16.37 0.74
C LEU A 128 4.75 -15.83 0.21
N ASP A 129 5.35 -14.85 0.89
CA ASP A 129 6.67 -14.29 0.54
C ASP A 129 7.79 -15.33 0.68
N ASN A 130 7.71 -16.19 1.70
CA ASN A 130 8.65 -17.29 1.91
C ASN A 130 8.52 -18.45 0.91
N LYS A 131 7.54 -18.42 0.00
CA LYS A 131 7.37 -19.42 -1.06
C LYS A 131 7.93 -19.00 -2.41
N GLN A 132 8.53 -17.81 -2.53
CA GLN A 132 9.13 -17.38 -3.79
C GLN A 132 10.64 -17.66 -3.84
N THR A 133 10.92 -18.81 -4.46
CA THR A 133 12.13 -19.19 -5.24
C THR A 133 13.44 -19.43 -4.50
N ASN A 134 13.71 -20.71 -4.18
CA ASN A 134 15.08 -21.22 -4.14
C ASN A 134 15.74 -21.03 -5.53
N PRO A 135 16.88 -20.34 -5.66
CA PRO A 135 17.59 -20.17 -6.94
C PRO A 135 18.23 -21.45 -7.51
N GLN A 136 18.13 -22.58 -6.81
CA GLN A 136 18.87 -23.81 -7.14
C GLN A 136 18.15 -24.71 -8.14
N ASP A 137 16.82 -24.59 -8.32
CA ASP A 137 16.05 -25.51 -9.18
C ASP A 137 15.94 -25.06 -10.65
N THR A 138 16.30 -23.82 -10.99
CA THR A 138 16.24 -23.31 -12.37
C THR A 138 17.52 -23.53 -13.17
N ALA A 139 18.63 -23.90 -12.53
CA ALA A 139 19.91 -24.18 -13.20
C ALA A 139 19.99 -25.59 -13.80
N SER A 140 19.28 -26.58 -13.22
CA SER A 140 19.34 -27.99 -13.66
C SER A 140 18.52 -28.29 -14.93
N LEU A 141 17.59 -27.40 -15.31
CA LEU A 141 16.68 -27.60 -16.45
C LEU A 141 17.17 -26.95 -17.76
N ARG A 142 18.23 -26.12 -17.72
CA ARG A 142 18.77 -25.46 -18.93
C ARG A 142 19.98 -26.14 -19.56
N LEU A 143 20.57 -27.15 -18.90
CA LEU A 143 21.77 -27.84 -19.38
C LEU A 143 21.53 -29.18 -20.10
N LYS A 144 20.27 -29.63 -20.23
CA LYS A 144 19.95 -30.90 -20.91
C LYS A 144 19.50 -30.77 -22.37
N ASN A 145 19.33 -29.55 -22.91
CA ASN A 145 18.78 -29.33 -24.25
C ASN A 145 19.75 -28.70 -25.25
N PHE A 146 21.06 -28.79 -25.03
CA PHE A 146 22.04 -28.38 -26.05
C PHE A 146 22.74 -29.62 -26.61
N VAL A 147 22.11 -30.24 -27.60
CA VAL A 147 22.77 -31.18 -28.52
C VAL A 147 23.41 -30.32 -29.61
N PRO A 148 24.74 -30.27 -29.75
CA PRO A 148 25.36 -29.64 -30.91
C PRO A 148 25.22 -30.56 -32.12
N ASP A 149 24.48 -30.11 -33.12
CA ASP A 149 24.45 -30.71 -34.44
C ASP A 149 25.87 -30.67 -35.02
N SER A 150 26.40 -31.84 -35.38
CA SER A 150 27.75 -32.02 -35.89
C SER A 150 27.70 -32.65 -37.27
N GLY A 151 28.31 -31.99 -38.25
CA GLY A 151 28.74 -32.57 -39.53
C GLY A 151 27.75 -32.47 -40.66
#